data_AF-A0A956QI69-F1
#
_entry.id   AF-A0A956QI69-F1
#
_cell.length_a   1.000
_cell.length_b   1.000
_cell.length_c   1.000
_cell.angle_alpha   90.00
_cell.angle_beta   90.00
_cell.angle_gamma   90.00
#
_symmetry.space_group_name_H-M   'P 1'
#
loop_
_entity.id
_entity.type
_entity.pdbx_description
1 polymer ?
#
loop_
_entity_poly.entity_id
_entity_poly.type
_entity_poly.pdbx_seq_one_letter_code
_entity_poly.pdbx_strand_id
1 'polypeptide(L)'
;MHGPPVKAVMLVIGLMVVAAVGSGKALGGSRFLSVRLLARTGILFLLLGAAIGPNGLRLLDPDVLEQLGPIVVLGLGWIGFLYGIHLEYRWLRRFASGLFLTALGESAFTFLFVLAVFWLLGQGGNLPALLLLASAAAGPA
;
A
#
# COMPACT_ATOMS: atom_id res chain seq x y z
N MET A 1 -15.68 30.76 17.35
CA MET A 1 -14.30 31.10 16.93
C MET A 1 -13.36 29.99 17.42
N HIS A 2 -13.30 28.85 16.73
CA HIS A 2 -12.38 27.75 17.08
C HIS A 2 -11.30 27.70 16.01
N GLY A 3 -10.10 28.17 16.36
CA GLY A 3 -9.04 28.46 15.38
C GLY A 3 -8.40 27.22 14.74
N PRO A 4 -7.57 27.44 13.70
CA PRO A 4 -6.76 26.42 13.04
C PRO A 4 -5.84 25.58 13.95
N PRO A 5 -5.32 26.04 15.12
CA PRO A 5 -4.38 25.21 15.88
C PRO A 5 -5.02 23.96 16.51
N VAL A 6 -6.33 23.94 16.77
CA VAL A 6 -6.98 22.79 17.43
C VAL A 6 -7.06 21.58 16.50
N LYS A 7 -7.34 21.81 15.21
CA LYS A 7 -7.36 20.75 14.20
C LYS A 7 -5.97 20.16 13.96
N ALA A 8 -4.94 21.01 13.92
CA ALA A 8 -3.55 20.59 13.80
C ALA A 8 -3.11 19.74 15.01
N VAL A 9 -3.51 20.14 16.23
CA VAL A 9 -3.22 19.38 17.46
C VAL A 9 -3.95 18.03 17.46
N MET A 10 -5.23 17.97 17.06
CA MET A 10 -5.96 16.69 16.97
C MET A 10 -5.38 15.76 15.89
N LEU A 11 -4.90 16.32 14.77
CA LEU A 11 -4.25 15.55 13.70
C LEU A 11 -2.89 14.99 14.16
N VAL A 12 -2.08 15.80 14.85
CA VAL A 12 -0.80 15.35 15.42
C VAL A 12 -1.03 14.29 16.51
N ILE A 13 -2.01 14.48 17.40
CA ILE A 13 -2.39 13.48 18.40
C ILE A 13 -2.89 12.21 17.73
N GLY A 14 -3.72 12.32 16.68
CA GLY A 14 -4.18 11.19 15.89
C GLY A 14 -3.04 10.42 15.23
N LEU A 15 -2.11 11.12 14.57
CA LEU A 15 -0.89 10.54 14.00
C LEU A 15 0.00 9.90 15.07
N MET A 16 0.07 10.48 16.26
CA MET A 16 0.87 9.95 17.37
C MET A 16 0.23 8.67 17.95
N VAL A 17 -1.10 8.60 18.03
CA VAL A 17 -1.84 7.39 18.43
C VAL A 17 -1.68 6.31 17.36
N VAL A 18 -1.78 6.66 16.08
CA VAL A 18 -1.54 5.74 14.96
C VAL A 18 -0.11 5.22 14.96
N ALA A 19 0.88 6.08 15.20
CA ALA A 19 2.28 5.70 15.34
C ALA A 19 2.53 4.85 16.59
N ALA A 20 1.85 5.13 17.72
CA ALA A 20 1.97 4.35 18.95
C ALA A 20 1.35 2.95 18.82
N VAL A 21 0.18 2.85 18.17
CA VAL A 21 -0.50 1.58 17.88
C VAL A 21 0.24 0.80 16.79
N GLY A 22 0.86 1.48 15.83
CA GLY A 22 1.59 0.88 14.72
C GLY A 22 3.05 0.53 15.00
N SER A 23 3.67 1.13 16.04
CA SER A 23 5.06 0.84 16.40
C SER A 23 5.15 -0.58 16.95
N GLY A 24 5.70 -1.50 16.14
CA GLY A 24 5.81 -2.92 16.43
C GLY A 24 6.50 -3.29 17.77
N LYS A 25 7.05 -2.32 18.52
CA LYS A 25 7.49 -2.51 19.92
C LYS A 25 6.32 -2.60 20.92
N ALA A 26 5.19 -1.92 20.70
CA ALA A 26 4.00 -2.02 21.57
C ALA A 26 3.25 -3.35 21.36
N LEU A 27 3.20 -3.85 20.12
CA LEU A 27 2.57 -5.13 19.77
C LEU A 27 3.53 -6.33 19.81
N GLY A 28 4.84 -6.08 19.88
CA GLY A 28 5.88 -7.12 19.94
C GLY A 28 5.82 -7.99 21.20
N GLY A 29 5.19 -7.49 22.27
CA GLY A 29 4.91 -8.23 23.51
C GLY A 29 3.49 -8.80 23.63
N SER A 30 2.65 -8.67 22.60
CA SER A 30 1.27 -9.17 22.64
C SER A 30 1.24 -10.71 22.59
N ARG A 31 0.46 -11.32 23.49
CA ARG A 31 0.25 -12.78 23.61
C ARG A 31 -0.51 -13.38 22.40
N PHE A 32 -1.13 -12.54 21.56
CA PHE A 32 -1.94 -12.98 20.42
C PHE A 32 -1.13 -12.95 19.12
N LEU A 33 -0.78 -14.15 18.63
CA LEU A 33 -0.02 -14.37 17.40
C LEU A 33 -0.65 -13.69 16.18
N SER A 34 -1.99 -13.69 16.10
CA SER A 34 -2.76 -13.11 14.98
C SER A 34 -2.56 -11.61 14.84
N VAL A 35 -2.52 -10.87 15.94
CA VAL A 35 -2.30 -9.41 15.93
C VAL A 35 -0.86 -9.07 15.54
N ARG A 36 0.10 -9.91 15.95
CA ARG A 36 1.51 -9.79 15.58
C ARG A 36 1.74 -10.05 14.08
N LEU A 37 1.04 -11.04 13.52
CA LEU A 37 1.07 -11.35 12.08
C LEU A 37 0.46 -10.20 11.27
N LEU A 38 -0.71 -9.70 11.70
CA LEU A 38 -1.39 -8.58 11.05
C LEU A 38 -0.56 -7.29 11.05
N ALA A 39 0.14 -7.00 12.17
CA ALA A 39 1.07 -5.88 12.28
C ALA A 39 2.25 -6.02 11.31
N ARG A 40 2.77 -7.24 11.15
CA ARG A 40 3.88 -7.52 10.24
C ARG A 40 3.51 -7.34 8.76
N THR A 41 2.25 -7.63 8.40
CA THR A 41 1.72 -7.47 7.04
C THR A 41 1.28 -6.05 6.69
N GLY A 42 1.30 -5.10 7.64
CA GLY A 42 0.82 -3.73 7.41
C GLY A 42 -0.70 -3.57 7.33
N ILE A 43 -1.47 -4.67 7.36
CA ILE A 43 -2.94 -4.69 7.30
C ILE A 43 -3.56 -3.84 8.42
N LEU A 44 -2.95 -3.81 9.61
CA LEU A 44 -3.43 -2.96 10.71
C LEU A 44 -3.41 -1.48 10.35
N PHE A 45 -2.40 -1.01 9.61
CA PHE A 45 -2.37 0.39 9.16
C PHE A 45 -3.46 0.68 8.14
N LEU A 46 -3.79 -0.29 7.28
CA LEU A 46 -4.88 -0.15 6.32
C LEU A 46 -6.25 -0.10 7.02
N LEU A 47 -6.49 -0.98 8.01
CA LEU A 47 -7.70 -0.97 8.83
C LEU A 47 -7.82 0.32 9.65
N LEU A 48 -6.71 0.80 10.20
CA LEU A 48 -6.68 2.02 10.98
C LEU A 48 -6.91 3.26 10.09
N GLY A 49 -6.33 3.27 8.89
CA GLY A 49 -6.61 4.27 7.86
C GLY A 49 -8.08 4.26 7.42
N ALA A 50 -8.69 3.07 7.26
CA ALA A 50 -10.11 2.95 6.96
C ALA A 50 -11.01 3.44 8.11
N ALA A 51 -10.63 3.18 9.36
CA ALA A 51 -11.35 3.62 10.55
C ALA A 51 -11.24 5.14 10.79
N ILE A 52 -10.09 5.76 10.47
CA ILE A 52 -9.86 7.20 10.65
C ILE A 52 -10.28 8.01 9.40
N GLY A 53 -10.42 7.32 8.27
CA GLY A 53 -10.82 7.84 6.98
C GLY A 53 -12.25 8.42 6.94
N PRO A 54 -12.69 8.87 5.75
CA PRO A 54 -13.96 9.58 5.57
C PRO A 54 -15.20 8.74 5.93
N ASN A 55 -15.11 7.40 5.84
CA ASN A 55 -16.19 6.48 6.23
C ASN A 55 -16.21 6.13 7.73
N GLY A 56 -15.18 6.52 8.48
CA GLY A 56 -15.08 6.27 9.91
C GLY A 56 -15.19 7.58 10.70
N LEU A 57 -14.10 8.02 11.33
CA LEU A 57 -14.09 9.22 12.17
C LEU A 57 -14.04 10.56 11.39
N ARG A 58 -13.93 10.54 10.04
CA ARG A 58 -13.80 11.75 9.19
C ARG A 58 -12.66 12.67 9.61
N LEU A 59 -11.54 12.09 10.06
CA LEU A 59 -10.32 12.87 10.38
C LEU A 59 -9.44 13.08 9.15
N LEU A 60 -9.50 12.15 8.18
CA LEU A 60 -8.81 12.25 6.90
C LEU A 60 -9.81 12.71 5.82
N ASP A 61 -9.97 14.03 5.71
CA ASP A 61 -10.71 14.67 4.61
C ASP A 61 -9.81 14.83 3.36
N PRO A 62 -10.39 14.95 2.14
CA PRO A 62 -9.63 15.13 0.90
C PRO A 62 -8.63 16.29 0.96
N ASP A 63 -9.02 17.42 1.57
CA ASP A 63 -8.17 18.60 1.76
C ASP A 63 -6.94 18.29 2.64
N VAL A 64 -7.12 17.43 3.64
CA VAL A 64 -6.04 16.99 4.54
C VAL A 64 -5.09 16.04 3.80
N LEU A 65 -5.63 15.14 2.97
CA LEU A 65 -4.84 14.26 2.11
C LEU A 65 -3.98 15.06 1.11
N GLU A 66 -4.54 16.12 0.52
CA GLU A 66 -3.81 16.97 -0.40
C GLU A 66 -2.64 17.71 0.29
N GLN A 67 -2.88 18.22 1.50
CA GLN A 67 -1.84 18.82 2.34
C GLN A 67 -0.76 17.82 2.80
N LEU A 68 -1.12 16.54 2.97
CA LEU A 68 -0.19 15.46 3.26
C LEU A 68 0.62 15.02 2.04
N GLY A 69 0.19 15.36 0.83
CA GLY A 69 0.82 15.01 -0.44
C GLY A 69 2.34 15.21 -0.46
N PRO A 70 2.88 16.40 -0.12
CA PRO A 70 4.32 16.65 -0.08
C PRO A 70 5.07 15.70 0.86
N ILE A 71 4.48 15.37 2.01
CA ILE A 71 5.07 14.44 2.98
C ILE A 71 5.07 13.02 2.43
N VAL A 72 3.99 12.60 1.76
CA VAL A 72 3.90 11.29 1.10
C VAL A 72 4.94 11.16 -0.01
N VAL A 73 5.09 12.19 -0.85
CA VAL A 73 6.09 12.23 -1.92
C VAL A 73 7.50 12.16 -1.36
N LEU A 74 7.81 12.95 -0.32
CA LEU A 74 9.11 12.89 0.37
C LEU A 74 9.36 11.53 1.01
N GLY A 75 8.34 10.94 1.65
CA GLY A 75 8.42 9.62 2.27
C GLY A 75 8.68 8.52 1.24
N LEU A 76 7.95 8.52 0.13
CA LEU A 76 8.17 7.57 -0.97
C LEU A 76 9.57 7.75 -1.57
N GLY A 77 9.99 9.00 -1.82
CA GLY A 77 11.31 9.30 -2.35
C GLY A 77 12.41 8.82 -1.41
N TRP A 78 12.24 9.04 -0.10
CA TRP A 78 13.18 8.59 0.92
C TRP A 78 13.26 7.07 1.01
N ILE A 79 12.12 6.37 0.99
CA ILE A 79 12.07 4.90 0.99
C ILE A 79 12.75 4.36 -0.28
N GLY A 80 12.40 4.90 -1.45
CA GLY A 80 13.01 4.52 -2.72
C GLY A 80 14.52 4.75 -2.74
N PHE A 81 14.98 5.87 -2.18
CA PHE A 81 16.40 6.17 -2.04
C PHE A 81 17.13 5.20 -1.09
N LEU A 82 16.54 4.89 0.07
CA LEU A 82 17.11 3.94 1.03
C LEU A 82 17.28 2.55 0.42
N TYR A 83 16.23 2.03 -0.23
CA TYR A 83 16.30 0.74 -0.91
C TYR A 83 17.22 0.78 -2.13
N GLY A 84 17.29 1.91 -2.84
CA GLY A 84 18.20 2.11 -3.96
C GLY A 84 19.68 2.06 -3.56
N ILE A 85 20.04 2.65 -2.41
CA ILE A 85 21.40 2.56 -1.87
C ILE A 85 21.74 1.14 -1.39
N HIS A 86 20.77 0.43 -0.81
CA HIS A 86 20.96 -0.97 -0.39
C HIS A 86 20.95 -1.95 -1.57
N LEU A 87 20.60 -1.50 -2.77
CA LEU A 87 20.58 -2.33 -3.96
C LEU A 87 22.01 -2.57 -4.45
N GLU A 88 22.60 -3.66 -4.01
CA GLU A 88 23.90 -4.09 -4.52
C GLU A 88 23.78 -4.59 -5.97
N TYR A 89 24.11 -3.70 -6.92
CA TYR A 89 24.10 -3.97 -8.36
C TYR A 89 24.92 -5.20 -8.77
N ARG A 90 25.90 -5.60 -7.95
CA ARG A 90 26.74 -6.79 -8.13
C ARG A 90 25.96 -8.10 -7.97
N TRP A 91 24.95 -8.16 -7.10
CA TRP A 91 24.05 -9.32 -7.01
C TRP A 91 23.08 -9.35 -8.18
N LEU A 92 22.61 -8.19 -8.63
CA LEU A 92 21.69 -8.07 -9.76
C LEU A 92 22.31 -8.60 -11.06
N ARG A 93 23.59 -8.30 -11.32
CA ARG A 93 24.34 -8.86 -12.48
C ARG A 93 24.66 -10.35 -12.38
N ARG A 94 24.54 -10.95 -11.19
CA ARG A 94 24.82 -12.38 -10.98
C ARG A 94 23.65 -13.27 -11.39
N PHE A 95 22.46 -12.69 -11.52
CA PHE A 95 21.31 -13.33 -12.16
C PHE A 95 21.52 -13.33 -13.68
N ALA A 96 21.33 -14.49 -14.31
CA ALA A 96 21.40 -14.61 -15.77
C ALA A 96 20.46 -13.58 -16.42
N SER A 97 20.91 -12.88 -17.46
CA SER A 97 20.11 -11.85 -18.16
C SER A 97 18.75 -12.37 -18.63
N GLY A 98 18.63 -13.68 -18.88
CA GLY A 98 17.37 -14.35 -19.16
C GLY A 98 16.34 -14.22 -18.04
N LEU A 99 16.73 -14.34 -16.76
CA LEU A 99 15.83 -14.18 -15.61
C LEU A 99 15.29 -12.76 -15.48
N PHE A 100 16.10 -11.77 -15.84
CA PHE A 100 15.67 -10.38 -15.86
C PHE A 100 14.61 -10.14 -16.94
N LEU A 101 14.82 -10.68 -18.16
CA LEU A 101 13.82 -10.57 -19.24
C LEU A 101 12.53 -11.31 -18.90
N THR A 102 12.60 -12.49 -18.29
CA THR A 102 11.40 -13.23 -17.89
C THR A 102 10.63 -12.48 -16.79
N ALA A 103 11.32 -11.97 -15.77
CA ALA A 103 10.68 -11.17 -14.73
C ALA A 103 10.08 -9.86 -15.27
N LEU A 104 10.77 -9.21 -16.22
CA LEU A 104 10.26 -8.01 -16.87
C LEU A 104 9.01 -8.33 -17.70
N GLY A 105 9.03 -9.42 -18.47
CA GLY A 105 7.89 -9.91 -19.23
C GLY A 105 6.71 -10.28 -18.34
N GLU A 106 6.95 -10.98 -17.23
CA GLU A 106 5.92 -11.33 -16.26
C GLU A 106 5.30 -10.08 -15.61
N SER A 107 6.12 -9.12 -15.20
CA SER A 107 5.63 -7.85 -14.62
C SER A 107 4.81 -7.04 -15.62
N ALA A 108 5.22 -6.99 -16.89
CA ALA A 108 4.46 -6.34 -17.94
C ALA A 108 3.14 -7.08 -18.23
N PHE A 109 3.17 -8.41 -18.27
CA PHE A 109 1.98 -9.23 -18.51
C PHE A 109 0.96 -9.07 -17.38
N THR A 110 1.40 -9.18 -16.12
CA THR A 110 0.53 -8.98 -14.95
C THR A 110 -0.02 -7.57 -14.90
N PHE A 111 0.78 -6.54 -15.20
CA PHE A 111 0.31 -5.16 -15.29
C PHE A 111 -0.76 -4.98 -16.36
N LEU A 112 -0.52 -5.46 -17.59
CA LEU A 112 -1.48 -5.38 -18.70
C LEU A 112 -2.75 -6.16 -18.40
N PHE A 113 -2.63 -7.33 -17.76
CA PHE A 113 -3.76 -8.15 -17.37
C PHE A 113 -4.64 -7.44 -16.35
N VAL A 114 -4.05 -6.92 -15.27
CA VAL A 114 -4.78 -6.15 -14.24
C VAL A 114 -5.42 -4.90 -14.87
N LEU A 115 -4.68 -4.16 -15.70
CA LEU A 115 -5.20 -2.99 -16.40
C LEU A 115 -6.40 -3.36 -17.28
N ALA A 116 -6.30 -4.44 -18.05
CA ALA A 116 -7.39 -4.93 -18.90
C ALA A 116 -8.63 -5.29 -18.07
N VAL A 117 -8.46 -6.00 -16.95
CA VAL A 117 -9.56 -6.34 -16.03
C VAL A 117 -10.25 -5.08 -15.52
N PHE A 118 -9.50 -4.12 -14.98
CA PHE A 118 -10.09 -2.88 -14.43
C PHE A 118 -10.75 -2.01 -15.51
N TRP A 119 -10.13 -1.92 -16.70
CA TRP A 119 -10.70 -1.19 -17.83
C TRP A 119 -12.01 -1.81 -18.29
N LEU A 120 -12.09 -3.15 -18.32
CA LEU A 120 -13.31 -3.86 -18.70
C LEU A 120 -14.41 -3.77 -17.65
N LEU A 121 -14.06 -3.78 -16.36
CA LEU A 121 -15.00 -3.49 -15.26
C LEU A 121 -15.60 -2.09 -15.39
N GLY A 122 -14.76 -1.10 -15.72
CA GLY A 122 -15.14 0.30 -15.85
C GLY A 122 -16.12 0.58 -16.99
N GLN A 123 -16.18 -0.27 -18.02
CA GLN A 123 -17.12 -0.13 -19.14
C GLN A 123 -18.52 -0.71 -18.88
N GLY A 124 -18.81 -1.14 -17.65
CA GLY A 124 -20.12 -1.68 -17.28
C GLY A 124 -20.12 -3.20 -17.23
N GLY A 125 -19.51 -3.74 -16.16
CA GLY A 125 -19.94 -4.98 -15.51
C GLY A 125 -20.24 -6.18 -16.42
N ASN A 126 -19.40 -6.48 -17.41
CA ASN A 126 -19.54 -7.72 -18.18
C ASN A 126 -18.91 -8.88 -17.38
N LEU A 127 -19.68 -9.41 -16.42
CA LEU A 127 -19.40 -10.61 -15.62
C LEU A 127 -18.79 -11.79 -16.42
N PRO A 128 -19.20 -12.10 -17.67
CA PRO A 128 -18.58 -13.19 -18.43
C PRO A 128 -17.12 -12.94 -18.80
N ALA A 129 -16.70 -11.70 -19.02
CA ALA A 129 -15.32 -11.41 -19.40
C ALA A 129 -14.36 -11.44 -18.20
N LEU A 130 -14.87 -11.13 -17.00
CA LEU A 130 -14.19 -11.40 -15.73
C LEU A 130 -13.91 -12.90 -15.53
N LEU A 131 -14.87 -13.77 -15.87
CA LEU A 131 -14.71 -15.22 -15.75
C LEU A 131 -13.72 -15.78 -16.79
N LEU A 132 -13.71 -15.23 -18.01
CA LEU A 132 -12.74 -15.62 -19.06
C LEU A 132 -11.31 -15.19 -18.70
N LEU A 133 -11.10 -13.99 -18.16
CA LEU A 133 -9.79 -13.53 -17.68
C LEU A 133 -9.34 -14.30 -16.44
N ALA A 134 -10.22 -14.57 -15.48
CA ALA A 134 -9.92 -15.42 -14.33
C ALA A 134 -9.53 -16.85 -14.75
N SER A 135 -10.17 -17.41 -15.78
CA SER A 135 -9.81 -18.71 -16.34
C SER A 135 -8.47 -18.69 -17.09
N ALA A 136 -8.11 -17.58 -17.75
CA ALA A 136 -6.82 -17.39 -18.39
C ALA A 136 -5.68 -17.27 -17.37
N ALA A 137 -5.93 -16.63 -16.21
CA ALA A 137 -5.01 -16.62 -15.08
C ALA A 137 -4.94 -17.98 -14.33
N ALA A 138 -5.92 -18.86 -14.56
CA ALA A 138 -5.98 -20.20 -13.97
C ALA A 138 -5.55 -21.34 -14.94
N GLY A 139 -5.03 -21.02 -16.13
CA GLY A 139 -4.54 -21.99 -17.12
C GLY A 139 -3.15 -22.55 -16.81
N PRO A 140 -2.81 -23.75 -17.32
CA PRO A 140 -2.42 -24.92 -16.53
C PRO A 140 -0.95 -24.91 -16.11
N ALA A 141 -0.69 -25.37 -14.89
CA ALA A 141 0.61 -25.89 -14.50
C ALA A 141 0.97 -27.17 -15.28
#